data_AF-A0A6J4XIF7-F1
#
_entry.id   AF-A0A6J4XIF7-F1
#
_cell.length_a   1.000
_cell.length_b   1.000
_cell.length_c   1.000
_cell.angle_alpha   90.00
_cell.angle_beta   90.00
_cell.angle_gamma   90.00
#
_symmetry.space_group_name_H-M   'P 1'
#
loop_
_entity.id
_entity.type
_entity.pdbx_description
1 polymer ?
#
loop_
_entity_poly.entity_id
_entity_poly.type
_entity_poly.pdbx_seq_one_letter_code
_entity_poly.pdbx_strand_id
1 'polypeptide(L)'
;MEYYIIPDKEALSQCAACQGNINEMTEVFGLGAKLKPGVDLSEFESHCIQIDLVSDESPVYMMITAQGSEAKNDGNDCMFLVCSESCSQKLTKVLEKEISLGKMFETVLRPE
;
A
#
# COMPACT_ATOMS: atom_id res chain seq x y z
N MET A 1 -2.14 -11.68 9.98
CA MET A 1 -1.33 -10.53 9.55
C MET A 1 -1.72 -9.42 10.49
N GLU A 2 -0.81 -8.93 11.32
CA GLU A 2 -1.11 -7.82 12.23
C GLU A 2 -0.86 -6.52 11.46
N TYR A 3 -1.87 -5.65 11.40
CA TYR A 3 -1.76 -4.34 10.79
C TYR A 3 -1.66 -3.30 11.90
N TYR A 4 -0.70 -2.39 11.80
CA TYR A 4 -0.51 -1.33 12.76
C TYR A 4 -1.07 -0.04 12.16
N ILE A 5 -2.09 0.53 12.81
CA ILE A 5 -2.55 1.88 12.50
C ILE A 5 -1.42 2.84 12.83
N ILE A 6 -1.06 3.67 11.86
CA ILE A 6 -0.05 4.71 11.99
C ILE A 6 -0.72 6.09 11.91
N PRO A 7 -0.22 7.10 12.64
CA PRO A 7 -0.75 8.46 12.53
C PRO A 7 -0.61 9.01 11.12
N ASP A 8 -1.63 9.72 10.61
CA ASP A 8 -1.61 10.31 9.26
C ASP A 8 -0.38 11.19 9.02
N LYS A 9 0.03 11.97 10.02
CA LYS A 9 1.23 12.82 9.93
C LYS A 9 2.48 12.00 9.63
N GLU A 10 2.60 10.82 10.22
CA GLU A 10 3.74 9.92 9.99
C GLU A 10 3.65 9.33 8.59
N ALA A 11 2.50 8.77 8.23
CA ALA A 11 2.25 8.15 6.94
C ALA A 11 2.50 9.11 5.76
N LEU A 12 2.09 10.37 5.90
CA LEU A 12 2.20 11.40 4.86
C LEU A 12 3.58 12.08 4.84
N SER A 13 4.42 11.86 5.85
CA SER A 13 5.77 12.43 5.93
C SER A 13 6.85 11.57 5.29
N GLN A 14 6.47 10.44 4.69
CA GLN A 14 7.42 9.45 4.19
C GLN A 14 6.99 8.84 2.87
N CYS A 15 7.92 8.75 1.93
CA CYS A 15 7.69 8.08 0.66
C CYS A 15 7.59 6.56 0.86
N ALA A 16 6.47 5.98 0.43
CA ALA A 16 6.19 4.55 0.53
C ALA A 16 7.23 3.65 -0.20
N ALA A 17 8.00 4.20 -1.15
CA ALA A 17 8.93 3.41 -1.98
C ALA A 17 10.41 3.53 -1.58
N CYS A 18 10.84 4.71 -1.14
CA CYS A 18 12.24 5.00 -0.81
C CYS A 18 12.45 5.39 0.65
N GLN A 19 11.38 5.49 1.43
CA GLN A 19 11.39 5.91 2.83
C GLN A 19 11.97 7.31 3.06
N GLY A 20 12.19 8.08 1.99
CA GLY A 20 12.63 9.46 2.06
C GLY A 20 11.56 10.36 2.67
N ASN A 21 12.00 11.41 3.37
CA ASN A 21 11.10 12.37 3.98
C ASN A 21 10.36 13.20 2.92
N ILE A 22 9.04 13.32 3.11
CA ILE A 22 8.16 14.21 2.37
C ILE A 22 7.82 15.38 3.29
N ASN A 23 7.98 16.59 2.77
CA ASN A 23 7.61 17.83 3.46
C ASN A 23 6.59 18.63 2.62
N GLU A 24 6.12 19.75 3.17
CA GLU A 24 5.08 20.60 2.54
C GLU A 24 5.46 21.15 1.16
N MET A 25 6.76 21.21 0.83
CA MET A 25 7.25 21.67 -0.48
C MET A 25 7.53 20.53 -1.46
N THR A 26 7.39 19.28 -1.03
CA THR A 26 7.67 18.11 -1.86
C THR A 26 6.44 17.80 -2.70
N GLU A 27 6.60 17.78 -4.03
CA GLU A 27 5.58 17.24 -4.91
C GLU A 27 5.38 15.75 -4.60
N VAL A 28 4.12 15.35 -4.49
CA VAL A 28 3.74 13.97 -4.14
C VAL A 28 2.81 13.40 -5.18
N PHE A 29 2.93 12.09 -5.37
CA PHE A 29 2.15 11.33 -6.31
C PHE A 29 1.38 10.25 -5.54
N GLY A 30 0.08 10.12 -5.82
CA GLY A 30 -0.73 9.03 -5.33
C GLY A 30 -0.62 7.82 -6.24
N LEU A 31 -0.27 6.67 -5.67
CA LEU A 31 -0.33 5.37 -6.36
C LEU A 31 -1.51 4.58 -5.80
N GLY A 32 -2.55 4.40 -6.61
CA GLY A 32 -3.72 3.59 -6.24
C GLY A 32 -3.51 2.11 -6.49
N ALA A 33 -4.09 1.27 -5.61
CA ALA A 33 -4.07 -0.18 -5.75
C ALA A 33 -5.41 -0.81 -5.35
N LYS A 34 -5.62 -2.03 -5.85
CA LYS A 34 -6.76 -2.89 -5.50
C LYS A 34 -6.30 -4.02 -4.61
N LEU A 35 -7.09 -4.31 -3.59
CA LEU A 35 -6.87 -5.46 -2.73
C LEU A 35 -7.32 -6.73 -3.47
N LYS A 36 -6.78 -7.85 -3.02
CA LYS A 36 -7.21 -9.15 -3.52
C LYS A 36 -8.65 -9.45 -3.07
N PRO A 37 -9.48 -10.06 -3.91
CA PRO A 37 -10.81 -10.53 -3.49
C PRO A 37 -10.72 -11.42 -2.23
N GLY A 38 -11.59 -11.14 -1.25
CA GLY A 38 -11.64 -11.87 0.02
C GLY A 38 -10.74 -11.33 1.12
N VAL A 39 -9.90 -10.32 0.83
CA VAL A 39 -9.24 -9.52 1.86
C VAL A 39 -10.21 -8.44 2.33
N ASP A 40 -10.50 -8.43 3.63
CA ASP A 40 -11.33 -7.41 4.28
C ASP A 40 -10.45 -6.55 5.18
N LEU A 41 -10.37 -5.26 4.87
CA LEU A 41 -9.68 -4.22 5.67
C LEU A 41 -10.66 -3.12 6.09
N SER A 42 -11.96 -3.43 6.15
CA SER A 42 -13.00 -2.45 6.49
C SER A 42 -12.78 -1.79 7.87
N GLU A 43 -12.22 -2.53 8.83
CA GLU A 43 -11.88 -2.00 10.16
C GLU A 43 -10.82 -0.88 10.13
N PHE A 44 -10.03 -0.81 9.05
CA PHE A 44 -8.98 0.17 8.85
C PHE A 44 -9.37 1.27 7.86
N GLU A 45 -10.63 1.32 7.41
CA GLU A 45 -11.08 2.41 6.53
C GLU A 45 -10.77 3.78 7.14
N SER A 46 -10.34 4.71 6.28
CA SER A 46 -9.91 6.06 6.68
C SER A 46 -8.67 6.10 7.57
N HIS A 47 -7.96 4.99 7.75
CA HIS A 47 -6.71 4.95 8.49
C HIS A 47 -5.52 4.68 7.56
N CYS A 48 -4.38 5.18 7.97
CA CYS A 48 -3.09 4.74 7.46
C CYS A 48 -2.65 3.50 8.25
N ILE A 49 -2.18 2.48 7.55
CA ILE A 49 -1.61 1.28 8.16
C ILE A 49 -0.21 1.01 7.62
N GLN A 50 0.61 0.35 8.43
CA GLN A 50 1.87 -0.23 8.00
C GLN A 50 1.67 -1.67 7.53
N ILE A 51 2.26 -2.02 6.39
CA ILE A 51 2.36 -3.39 5.90
C ILE A 51 3.82 -3.78 5.69
N ASP A 52 4.10 -5.05 5.95
CA ASP A 52 5.38 -5.67 5.61
C ASP A 52 5.26 -6.37 4.25
N LEU A 53 6.26 -6.19 3.40
CA LEU A 53 6.33 -6.84 2.10
C LEU A 53 7.23 -8.07 2.21
N VAL A 54 6.89 -9.20 1.59
CA VAL A 54 7.70 -10.42 1.70
C VAL A 54 9.00 -10.29 0.89
N SER A 55 8.96 -9.50 -0.18
CA SER A 55 10.02 -9.35 -1.16
C SER A 55 10.98 -8.20 -0.89
N ASP A 56 10.71 -7.39 0.14
CA ASP A 56 11.50 -6.25 0.59
C ASP A 56 11.44 -6.16 2.12
N GLU A 57 12.56 -5.88 2.78
CA GLU A 57 12.62 -5.81 4.26
C GLU A 57 12.04 -4.49 4.81
N SER A 58 11.72 -3.55 3.92
CA SER A 58 11.27 -2.21 4.28
C SER A 58 9.74 -2.16 4.48
N PRO A 59 9.24 -1.71 5.65
CA PRO A 59 7.81 -1.52 5.84
C PRO A 59 7.30 -0.42 4.91
N VAL A 60 6.04 -0.56 4.47
CA VAL A 60 5.37 0.36 3.57
C VAL A 60 4.09 0.88 4.22
N TYR A 61 3.87 2.19 4.11
CA TYR A 61 2.67 2.85 4.59
C TYR A 61 1.59 2.86 3.51
N MET A 62 0.41 2.39 3.87
CA MET A 62 -0.74 2.21 2.99
C MET A 62 -1.95 2.93 3.59
N MET A 63 -2.64 3.74 2.79
CA MET A 63 -3.86 4.44 3.17
C MET A 63 -5.06 3.65 2.70
N ILE A 64 -5.95 3.23 3.60
CA ILE A 64 -7.17 2.52 3.22
C ILE A 64 -8.22 3.55 2.80
N THR A 65 -8.69 3.46 1.56
CA THR A 65 -9.66 4.41 1.02
C THR A 65 -11.00 4.28 1.75
N ALA A 66 -11.55 5.40 2.21
CA ALA A 66 -12.87 5.44 2.81
C ALA A 66 -13.99 5.24 1.76
N GLN A 67 -15.12 4.66 2.16
CA GLN A 67 -16.31 4.62 1.32
C GLN A 67 -16.74 6.02 0.88
N GLY A 68 -17.09 6.16 -0.40
CA GLY A 68 -17.51 7.44 -0.99
C GLY A 68 -16.38 8.43 -1.28
N SER A 69 -15.13 8.13 -0.92
CA SER A 69 -13.97 8.94 -1.34
C SER A 69 -13.76 8.87 -2.85
N GLU A 70 -13.15 9.91 -3.42
CA GLU A 70 -12.81 9.96 -4.85
C GLU A 70 -11.95 8.75 -5.26
N ALA A 71 -10.91 8.44 -4.48
CA ALA A 71 -10.06 7.27 -4.72
C ALA A 71 -10.84 5.95 -4.75
N LYS A 72 -11.83 5.78 -3.85
CA LYS A 72 -12.69 4.59 -3.83
C LYS A 72 -13.62 4.54 -5.04
N ASN A 73 -14.17 5.67 -5.44
CA ASN A 73 -15.02 5.79 -6.62
C ASN A 73 -14.25 5.51 -7.92
N ASP A 74 -12.95 5.83 -7.95
CA ASP A 74 -12.02 5.47 -9.03
C ASP A 74 -11.59 3.99 -8.98
N GLY A 75 -12.08 3.24 -8.00
CA GLY A 75 -11.87 1.81 -7.86
C GLY A 75 -10.57 1.44 -7.15
N ASN A 76 -9.95 2.35 -6.40
CA ASN A 76 -8.81 2.02 -5.55
C ASN A 76 -9.31 1.62 -4.16
N ASP A 77 -8.77 0.53 -3.62
CA ASP A 77 -9.07 0.09 -2.26
C ASP A 77 -8.06 0.67 -1.25
N CYS A 78 -6.88 1.01 -1.74
CA CYS A 78 -5.85 1.66 -0.98
C CYS A 78 -5.01 2.59 -1.87
N MET A 79 -4.30 3.51 -1.22
CA MET A 79 -3.39 4.45 -1.84
C MET A 79 -2.02 4.40 -1.16
N PHE A 80 -0.99 4.72 -1.93
CA PHE A 80 0.38 4.93 -1.45
C PHE A 80 0.83 6.34 -1.83
N LEU A 81 1.65 6.96 -0.97
CA LEU A 81 2.23 8.27 -1.22
C LEU A 81 3.70 8.12 -1.65
N VAL A 82 4.07 8.68 -2.80
CA VAL A 82 5.47 8.63 -3.28
C VAL A 82 5.96 10.00 -3.72
N CYS A 83 7.27 10.24 -3.60
CA CYS A 83 7.89 11.54 -3.87
C CYS A 83 8.30 11.77 -5.33
N SER A 84 8.11 10.77 -6.21
CA SER A 84 8.47 10.87 -7.62
C SER A 84 7.80 9.78 -8.47
N GLU A 85 7.71 9.99 -9.78
CA GLU A 85 7.31 8.95 -10.73
C GLU A 85 8.23 7.72 -10.68
N SER A 86 9.53 7.92 -10.48
CA SER A 86 10.48 6.80 -10.34
C SER A 86 10.20 5.96 -9.09
N CYS A 87 9.78 6.58 -7.99
CA CYS A 87 9.34 5.88 -6.79
C CYS A 87 8.03 5.13 -7.03
N SER A 88 7.09 5.73 -7.79
CA SER A 88 5.87 5.04 -8.21
C SER A 88 6.18 3.77 -9.00
N GLN A 89 7.04 3.86 -10.03
CA GLN A 89 7.47 2.69 -10.81
C GLN A 89 8.19 1.64 -9.98
N LYS A 90 9.02 2.05 -9.02
CA LYS A 90 9.72 1.13 -8.11
C LYS A 90 8.69 0.38 -7.26
N LEU A 91 7.78 1.09 -6.61
CA LEU A 91 6.79 0.49 -5.72
C LEU A 91 5.84 -0.44 -6.48
N THR A 92 5.37 -0.06 -7.67
CA THR A 92 4.56 -0.94 -8.53
C THR A 92 5.25 -2.29 -8.78
N LYS A 93 6.55 -2.29 -9.12
CA LYS A 93 7.29 -3.54 -9.35
C LYS A 93 7.39 -4.41 -8.09
N VAL A 94 7.54 -3.79 -6.92
CA VAL A 94 7.57 -4.52 -5.65
C VAL A 94 6.19 -5.14 -5.38
N LEU A 95 5.10 -4.36 -5.51
CA LEU A 95 3.73 -4.87 -5.33
C LEU A 95 3.37 -5.99 -6.32
N GLU A 96 3.81 -5.89 -7.58
CA GLU A 96 3.63 -6.96 -8.57
C GLU A 96 4.36 -8.26 -8.15
N LYS A 97 5.55 -8.12 -7.55
CA LYS A 97 6.31 -9.26 -7.01
C LYS A 97 5.58 -9.88 -5.80
N GLU A 98 5.02 -9.08 -4.90
CA GLU A 98 4.17 -9.56 -3.80
C GLU A 98 2.95 -10.34 -4.31
N ILE A 99 2.26 -9.81 -5.33
CA ILE A 99 1.12 -10.49 -5.95
C ILE A 99 1.55 -11.84 -6.53
N SER A 100 2.71 -11.88 -7.19
CA SER A 100 3.26 -13.11 -7.76
C SER A 100 3.59 -14.15 -6.68
N LEU A 101 4.28 -13.73 -5.61
CA LEU A 101 4.58 -14.57 -4.46
C LEU A 101 3.31 -15.10 -3.80
N GLY A 102 2.32 -14.24 -3.56
CA GLY A 102 1.03 -14.63 -2.99
C GLY A 102 0.32 -15.71 -3.81
N LYS A 103 0.36 -15.63 -5.15
CA LYS A 103 -0.18 -16.67 -6.04
C LYS A 103 0.59 -17.99 -5.94
N MET A 104 1.92 -17.94 -5.78
CA MET A 104 2.73 -19.16 -5.62
C MET A 104 2.32 -19.92 -4.36
N PHE A 105 2.14 -19.23 -3.22
CA PHE A 105 1.79 -19.88 -1.96
C PHE A 105 0.35 -20.42 -1.91
N GLU A 106 -0.59 -19.83 -2.64
CA GLU A 106 -1.94 -20.40 -2.80
C GLU A 106 -1.96 -21.74 -3.51
N THR A 107 -1.00 -21.96 -4.41
CA THR A 107 -0.90 -23.20 -5.19
C THR A 107 -0.29 -24.34 -4.36
N VAL A 108 0.54 -24.02 -3.36
CA VAL A 108 1.21 -25.00 -2.50
C VAL A 108 0.35 -25.42 -1.30
N LEU A 109 -0.54 -24.55 -0.82
CA LEU A 109 -1.37 -24.79 0.36
C LEU A 109 -2.75 -25.43 0.06
N ARG A 110 -3.02 -25.80 -1.20
CA ARG A 110 -4.13 -26.69 -1.56
C ARG A 110 -3.59 -28.09 -1.78
N PRO A 111 -3.44 -28.93 -0.73
CA PRO A 111 -3.28 -30.36 -0.98
C PRO A 111 -4.57 -30.88 -1.62
N GLU A 112 -4.42 -31.74 -2.63
CA GLU A 112 -5.52 -32.50 -3.25
C GLU A 112 -6.28 -33.35 -2.22
#